data_AF-A0A6M3KYI8-F1
#
_entry.id   AF-A0A6M3KYI8-F1
#
_cell.length_a   1.000
_cell.length_b   1.000
_cell.length_c   1.000
_cell.angle_alpha   90.00
_cell.angle_beta   90.00
_cell.angle_gamma   90.00
#
_symmetry.space_group_name_H-M   'P 1'
#
loop_
_entity.id
_entity.type
_entity.pdbx_description
1 polymer ?
#
loop_
_entity_poly.entity_id
_entity_poly.type
_entity_poly.pdbx_seq_one_letter_code
_entity_poly.pdbx_strand_id
1 'polypeptide(L)'
;MSAVPREETDMDILDRVLLSQRAVDAWIAACDQAATACHAAGLLGGEPPPDEVAEVQVDGTLLILGRIAGMELRLTVPVGEWAWAPGDVQ
;
A
#
# COMPACT_ATOMS: atom_id res chain seq x y z
N MET A 1 -7.84 -27.14 -12.41
CA MET A 1 -7.55 -25.69 -12.24
C MET A 1 -6.67 -25.59 -11.00
N SER A 2 -5.35 -25.49 -11.19
CA SER A 2 -4.42 -25.34 -10.07
C SER A 2 -4.59 -23.95 -9.48
N ALA A 3 -5.06 -23.88 -8.23
CA ALA A 3 -4.85 -22.71 -7.42
C ALA A 3 -3.34 -22.63 -7.19
N VAL A 4 -2.71 -21.60 -7.77
CA VAL A 4 -1.35 -21.23 -7.40
C VAL A 4 -1.43 -20.84 -5.91
N PRO A 5 -0.68 -21.48 -5.00
CA PRO A 5 -0.60 -20.99 -3.64
C PRO A 5 -0.03 -19.57 -3.75
N ARG A 6 -0.81 -18.56 -3.33
CA ARG A 6 -0.22 -17.26 -3.05
C ARG A 6 0.69 -17.52 -1.87
N GLU A 7 1.98 -17.57 -2.15
CA GLU A 7 3.02 -17.55 -1.14
C GLU A 7 2.68 -16.37 -0.22
N GLU A 8 2.26 -16.69 1.00
CA GLU A 8 2.24 -15.80 2.15
C GLU A 8 3.70 -15.39 2.40
N THR A 9 4.23 -14.54 1.53
CA THR A 9 5.42 -13.75 1.84
C THR A 9 4.91 -12.57 2.65
N ASP A 10 4.44 -12.90 3.85
CA ASP A 10 4.05 -11.98 4.92
C ASP A 10 5.32 -11.31 5.40
N MET A 11 5.75 -10.34 4.62
CA MET A 11 6.68 -9.33 5.09
C MET A 11 6.09 -8.03 4.62
N ASP A 12 4.93 -7.70 5.20
CA ASP A 12 4.56 -6.30 5.23
C ASP A 12 5.71 -5.55 5.92
N ILE A 13 6.39 -4.72 5.14
CA ILE A 13 7.50 -3.91 5.60
C ILE A 13 7.07 -2.47 5.83
N LEU A 14 5.78 -2.15 5.76
CA LEU A 14 5.33 -0.77 5.81
C LEU A 14 5.74 -0.09 7.13
N ASP A 15 5.68 -0.80 8.25
CA ASP A 15 6.16 -0.35 9.56
C ASP A 15 7.69 -0.14 9.63
N ARG A 16 8.43 -0.68 8.65
CA ARG A 16 9.89 -0.70 8.61
C ARG A 16 10.47 0.29 7.60
N VAL A 17 9.62 1.04 6.91
CA VAL A 17 10.05 2.02 5.90
C VAL A 17 9.64 3.43 6.31
N LEU A 18 10.48 4.38 5.91
CA LEU A 18 10.19 5.80 5.93
C LEU A 18 9.81 6.22 4.52
N LEU A 19 8.73 6.98 4.40
CA LEU A 19 8.28 7.55 3.14
C LEU A 19 8.59 9.06 3.13
N SER A 20 8.88 9.58 1.95
CA SER A 20 8.90 11.02 1.75
C SER A 20 7.50 11.60 1.95
N GLN A 21 7.41 12.89 2.30
CA GLN A 21 6.11 13.56 2.42
C GLN A 21 5.31 13.47 1.11
N ARG A 22 5.98 13.57 -0.04
CA ARG A 22 5.33 13.45 -1.35
C ARG A 22 4.70 12.08 -1.56
N ALA A 23 5.38 11.00 -1.15
CA ALA A 23 4.85 9.65 -1.24
C ALA A 23 3.64 9.46 -0.32
N VAL A 24 3.70 10.00 0.91
CA VAL A 24 2.57 10.01 1.85
C VAL A 24 1.36 10.75 1.26
N ASP A 25 1.56 11.96 0.73
CA ASP A 25 0.49 12.76 0.13
C ASP A 25 -0.16 12.05 -1.07
N ALA A 26 0.65 11.39 -1.90
CA ALA A 26 0.15 10.60 -3.03
C ALA A 26 -0.69 9.40 -2.57
N TRP A 27 -0.29 8.75 -1.48
CA TRP A 27 -1.02 7.63 -0.89
C TRP A 27 -2.37 8.09 -0.33
N ILE A 28 -2.37 9.15 0.49
CA ILE A 28 -3.59 9.74 1.05
C ILE A 28 -4.56 10.14 -0.07
N ALA A 29 -4.07 10.80 -1.12
CA ALA A 29 -4.91 11.18 -2.25
C ALA A 29 -5.51 9.97 -2.99
N ALA A 30 -4.79 8.85 -3.09
CA ALA A 30 -5.32 7.62 -3.67
C ALA A 30 -6.42 7.00 -2.79
N CYS A 31 -6.20 6.95 -1.47
CA CYS A 31 -7.19 6.49 -0.50
C CYS A 31 -8.46 7.36 -0.53
N ASP A 32 -8.33 8.69 -0.55
CA ASP A 32 -9.47 9.61 -0.61
C ASP A 32 -10.28 9.46 -1.90
N GLN A 33 -9.60 9.26 -3.04
CA GLN A 33 -10.26 9.01 -4.33
C GLN A 33 -11.02 7.69 -4.31
N ALA A 34 -10.42 6.62 -3.80
CA ALA A 34 -11.08 5.33 -3.67
C ALA A 34 -12.26 5.39 -2.70
N ALA A 35 -12.09 6.02 -1.54
CA ALA A 35 -13.16 6.23 -0.59
C ALA A 35 -14.32 7.03 -1.20
N THR A 36 -14.03 8.11 -1.92
CA THR A 36 -15.05 8.89 -2.64
C THR A 36 -15.81 8.02 -3.65
N ALA A 37 -15.10 7.19 -4.41
CA ALA A 37 -15.71 6.27 -5.37
C ALA A 37 -16.55 5.19 -4.69
N CYS A 38 -16.07 4.59 -3.59
CA CYS A 38 -16.85 3.66 -2.77
C CYS A 38 -18.12 4.31 -2.22
N HIS A 39 -18.03 5.55 -1.75
CA HIS A 39 -19.15 6.28 -1.18
C HIS A 39 -20.21 6.54 -2.25
N ALA A 40 -19.79 7.03 -3.42
CA ALA A 40 -20.68 7.24 -4.56
C ALA A 40 -21.35 5.94 -5.04
N ALA A 41 -20.66 4.81 -4.91
CA ALA A 41 -21.19 3.48 -5.23
C ALA A 41 -22.08 2.88 -4.11
N GLY A 42 -22.24 3.57 -2.98
CA GLY A 42 -23.00 3.06 -1.83
C GLY A 42 -22.32 1.89 -1.10
N LEU A 43 -21.00 1.73 -1.28
CA LEU A 43 -20.22 0.62 -0.74
C LEU A 43 -19.66 0.92 0.66
N LEU A 44 -19.52 2.20 1.04
CA LEU A 44 -18.97 2.60 2.33
C LEU A 44 -19.97 2.50 3.47
N GLY A 45 -19.83 1.45 4.29
CA GLY A 45 -20.61 1.16 5.49
C GLY A 45 -19.80 1.13 6.78
N GLY A 46 -18.95 2.15 7.03
CA GLY A 46 -18.12 2.22 8.25
C GLY A 46 -16.88 1.33 8.20
N GLU A 47 -16.21 1.31 7.05
CA GLU A 47 -15.11 0.38 6.78
C GLU A 47 -13.84 0.68 7.60
N PRO A 48 -13.05 -0.36 7.92
CA PRO A 48 -11.76 -0.21 8.55
C PRO A 48 -10.79 0.60 7.65
N PRO A 49 -9.71 1.15 8.23
CA PRO A 49 -8.60 1.67 7.43
C PRO A 49 -8.16 0.62 6.40
N PRO A 50 -7.61 1.06 5.24
CA PRO A 50 -7.13 0.12 4.24
C PRO A 50 -6.18 -0.90 4.86
N ASP A 51 -6.33 -2.17 4.49
CA ASP A 51 -5.29 -3.17 4.74
C ASP A 51 -4.12 -2.81 3.81
N GLU A 52 -3.01 -2.36 4.39
CA GLU A 52 -1.84 -1.89 3.66
C GLU A 52 -0.74 -2.94 3.72
N VAL A 53 -0.11 -3.21 2.58
CA VAL A 53 1.14 -3.99 2.53
C VAL A 53 2.16 -3.28 1.65
N ALA A 54 3.41 -3.30 2.09
CA ALA A 54 4.54 -2.78 1.31
C ALA A 54 5.47 -3.90 0.82
N GLU A 55 5.99 -3.77 -0.40
CA GLU A 55 6.91 -4.73 -1.02
C GLU A 55 8.02 -3.99 -1.80
N VAL A 56 9.29 -4.31 -1.53
CA VAL A 56 10.41 -3.80 -2.34
C VAL A 56 10.49 -4.59 -3.65
N GLN A 57 10.42 -3.86 -4.76
CA GLN A 57 10.51 -4.42 -6.10
C GLN A 57 11.98 -4.62 -6.52
N VAL A 58 12.21 -5.46 -7.52
CA VAL A 58 13.56 -5.78 -8.04
C VAL A 58 14.31 -4.54 -8.55
N ASP A 59 13.59 -3.52 -9.01
CA ASP A 59 14.15 -2.25 -9.47
C ASP A 59 14.45 -1.24 -8.36
N GLY A 60 14.24 -1.64 -7.09
CA GLY A 60 14.45 -0.80 -5.91
C GLY A 60 13.30 0.16 -5.60
N THR A 61 12.21 0.13 -6.36
CA THR A 61 10.99 0.85 -5.98
C THR A 61 10.27 0.14 -4.83
N LEU A 62 9.49 0.91 -4.07
CA LEU A 62 8.61 0.36 -3.05
C LEU A 62 7.18 0.37 -3.60
N LEU A 63 6.55 -0.79 -3.65
CA LEU A 63 5.14 -0.93 -3.99
C LEU A 63 4.32 -0.95 -2.70
N ILE A 64 3.41 0.01 -2.55
CA ILE A 64 2.39 0.01 -1.50
C ILE A 64 1.08 -0.45 -2.13
N LEU A 65 0.51 -1.50 -1.55
CA LEU A 65 -0.79 -2.05 -1.91
C LEU A 65 -1.75 -1.77 -0.77
N GLY A 66 -2.98 -1.39 -1.11
CA GLY A 66 -4.05 -1.16 -0.15
C GLY A 66 -5.36 -1.76 -0.63
N ARG A 67 -6.32 -1.96 0.27
CA ARG A 67 -7.69 -2.35 -0.13
C ARG A 67 -8.75 -1.56 0.63
N ILE A 68 -9.70 -0.96 -0.10
CA ILE A 68 -10.89 -0.29 0.45
C ILE A 68 -12.13 -0.82 -0.28
N ALA A 69 -13.12 -1.34 0.43
CA ALA A 69 -14.36 -1.92 -0.11
C ALA A 69 -14.15 -2.95 -1.23
N GLY A 70 -13.05 -3.71 -1.17
CA GLY A 70 -12.66 -4.65 -2.21
C GLY A 70 -11.97 -4.04 -3.43
N MET A 71 -11.86 -2.71 -3.52
CA MET A 71 -11.02 -2.02 -4.51
C MET A 71 -9.55 -2.07 -4.10
N GLU A 72 -8.70 -2.48 -5.02
CA GLU A 72 -7.24 -2.50 -4.85
C GLU A 72 -6.66 -1.12 -5.15
N LEU A 73 -5.85 -0.62 -4.23
CA LEU A 73 -5.05 0.59 -4.35
C LEU A 73 -3.60 0.19 -4.57
N ARG A 74 -2.92 0.91 -5.46
CA ARG A 74 -1.51 0.66 -5.77
C ARG A 74 -0.77 1.98 -5.88
N LEU A 75 0.32 2.12 -5.15
CA LEU A 75 1.25 3.23 -5.27
C LEU A 75 2.67 2.69 -5.44
N THR A 76 3.33 3.08 -6.51
CA THR A 76 4.76 2.83 -6.70
C THR A 76 5.54 4.05 -6.23
N VAL A 77 6.34 3.89 -5.19
CA VAL A 77 7.21 4.90 -4.63
C VAL A 77 8.61 4.72 -5.21
N PRO A 78 9.15 5.71 -5.94
CA PRO A 78 10.45 5.57 -6.61
C PRO A 78 11.60 5.57 -5.60
N VAL A 79 12.75 5.04 -6.04
CA VAL A 79 14.01 5.11 -5.28
C VAL A 79 14.29 6.56 -4.87
N GLY A 80 14.63 6.77 -3.60
CA GLY A 80 14.90 8.09 -3.04
C GLY A 80 13.69 8.81 -2.43
N GLU A 81 12.48 8.30 -2.65
CA GLU A 81 11.24 8.74 -1.96
C GLU A 81 10.86 7.78 -0.82
N TRP A 82 11.68 6.77 -0.54
CA TRP A 82 11.55 5.88 0.59
C TRP A 82 12.93 5.43 1.11
N ALA A 83 12.99 4.99 2.36
CA ALA A 83 14.17 4.39 2.99
C ALA A 83 13.76 3.41 4.08
N TRP A 84 14.67 2.55 4.56
CA TRP A 84 14.42 1.76 5.76
C TRP A 84 14.42 2.65 7.01
N ALA A 85 13.55 2.34 7.97
CA ALA A 85 13.55 2.97 9.27
C ALA A 85 14.86 2.64 10.02
N PRO A 86 15.41 3.59 10.81
CA PRO A 86 16.62 3.35 11.57
C PRO A 86 16.42 2.21 12.57
N GLY A 87 17.13 1.11 12.37
CA GLY A 87 17.02 -0.12 13.18
C GLY A 87 16.56 -1.35 12.39
N ASP A 88 16.00 -1.17 11.20
CA ASP A 88 15.54 -2.25 10.30
C ASP A 88 16.51 -2.54 9.16
N VAL A 89 17.77 -2.11 9.30
CA VAL A 89 18.83 -2.40 8.33
C VAL A 89 19.30 -3.83 8.54
N GLN A 90 18.84 -4.77 7.71
CA GLN A 90 19.46 -6.10 7.57
C GLN A 90 20.73 -6.05 6.72
#